data_AF-A0A1C1CCX1-F1
#
_entry.id   AF-A0A1C1CCX1-F1
#
_cell.length_a   1.000
_cell.length_b   1.000
_cell.length_c   1.000
_cell.angle_alpha   90.00
_cell.angle_beta   90.00
_cell.angle_gamma   90.00
#
_symmetry.space_group_name_H-M   'P 1'
#
loop_
_entity.id
_entity.type
_entity.pdbx_description
1 polymer ?
#
loop_
_entity_poly.entity_id
_entity_poly.type
_entity_poly.pdbx_seq_one_letter_code
_entity_poly.pdbx_strand_id
1 'polypeptide(L)'
;MCRFYLGFILCAFSSLVLSSPAPRAATTNCYPLIAGSQQAHFPSANLPCVAVPENSVTQGNLKVSTYHWVKGPDTAVVYGEKAQLHSKSINDGIQKAVKAYGGFLKEAPLSTNLVFIPAASLPDGWGDTWMQKGTTVAQRKFSVLIANFRDGFQPDYNKWARTTAHELYHCVLMSTNAQDAQAAHPWNQWWDEGGPSFFASALFPEPLDPTLKIYSDPDHPDLNIQGWFQTYKPTESLYNQGYSAELFFLDMYTRPTQSRQDLANIHSFLSQQDMSSTEQAERARVAGDGFTPDQFREFAQRFADGVIKLRRDADVKAAVFPVYKQGYQESKTVKLGANAAPATWTASKLVSFGFMRLDLSLQAPDTKNQVTYAISAASQGAGTTIFYRAKTAKKWTKLDAGTSKKVTVGCGSGPQDYVLLFVSTDGTDPPKPVLSVARQSSKKCPCTSARRSLLSLRQESCESEGACLDGTWKLDLDSLKAAIQAALAKSSADATVTNLKLGGSSTFVYDEAASTASMSFDHTTISYDGSASGYEVHIDIDINGKAQGPVAMTGDDSFHWTDITGSGEYNTATILKGLGDDTPIEVDMPLTAVYTADVVVKYTCSGDKLTLEGLENGLYVWTYSYTRSGGTA
;
A
#
# COMPACT_ATOMS: atom_id res chain seq x y z
N MET A 1 86.20 -22.83 13.93
CA MET A 1 85.39 -22.98 12.71
C MET A 1 84.01 -22.39 13.00
N CYS A 2 83.77 -21.09 13.15
CA CYS A 2 84.00 -19.89 12.33
C CYS A 2 83.16 -19.80 11.05
N ARG A 3 82.17 -18.90 11.13
CA ARG A 3 81.42 -18.17 10.08
C ARG A 3 80.10 -18.77 9.58
N PHE A 4 79.08 -18.65 10.46
CA PHE A 4 77.78 -18.08 10.08
C PHE A 4 77.94 -16.56 9.81
N TYR A 5 77.05 -15.97 9.00
CA TYR A 5 77.00 -14.56 8.55
C TYR A 5 77.92 -14.19 7.37
N LEU A 6 77.33 -14.06 6.18
CA LEU A 6 77.52 -12.93 5.24
C LEU A 6 76.62 -13.12 3.99
N GLY A 7 75.30 -13.04 4.18
CA GLY A 7 74.32 -12.87 3.08
C GLY A 7 73.93 -11.40 2.84
N PHE A 8 74.63 -10.46 3.49
CA PHE A 8 74.24 -9.05 3.63
C PHE A 8 75.03 -8.08 2.72
N ILE A 9 75.78 -8.58 1.73
CA ILE A 9 76.65 -7.74 0.87
C ILE A 9 76.33 -7.94 -0.62
N LEU A 10 75.07 -7.70 -0.98
CA LEU A 10 74.67 -7.33 -2.35
C LEU A 10 73.52 -6.31 -2.40
N CYS A 11 73.02 -5.84 -1.25
CA CYS A 11 72.00 -4.78 -1.16
C CYS A 11 72.56 -3.36 -0.92
N ALA A 12 73.89 -3.18 -0.97
CA ALA A 12 74.53 -1.90 -0.60
C ALA A 12 75.22 -1.15 -1.77
N PHE A 13 75.09 -1.60 -3.02
CA PHE A 13 75.66 -0.90 -4.19
C PHE A 13 74.62 -0.30 -5.16
N SER A 14 73.32 -0.41 -4.86
CA SER A 14 72.26 0.38 -5.53
C SER A 14 71.76 1.55 -4.68
N SER A 15 72.37 1.78 -3.51
CA SER A 15 71.95 2.77 -2.51
C SER A 15 72.63 4.14 -2.67
N LEU A 16 73.38 4.34 -3.76
CA LEU A 16 73.94 5.62 -4.18
C LEU A 16 73.48 6.01 -5.60
N VAL A 17 72.22 5.70 -5.94
CA VAL A 17 71.50 6.60 -6.84
C VAL A 17 71.10 7.77 -5.96
N LEU A 18 71.70 8.93 -6.21
CA LEU A 18 71.17 10.22 -5.78
C LEU A 18 69.66 10.16 -5.97
N SER A 19 68.93 9.94 -4.87
CA SER A 19 67.52 10.21 -4.82
C SER A 19 67.44 11.72 -4.97
N SER A 20 67.41 12.19 -6.22
CA SER A 20 66.70 13.41 -6.54
C SER A 20 65.40 13.29 -5.74
N PRO A 21 65.12 14.19 -4.78
CA PRO A 21 63.83 14.16 -4.11
C PRO A 21 62.82 14.10 -5.25
N ALA A 22 61.95 13.08 -5.25
CA ALA A 22 60.84 13.01 -6.19
C ALA A 22 60.26 14.43 -6.22
N PRO A 23 60.16 15.06 -7.41
CA PRO A 23 59.88 16.49 -7.51
C PRO A 23 58.72 16.79 -6.55
N ARG A 24 58.97 17.62 -5.53
CA ARG A 24 57.95 17.98 -4.53
C ARG A 24 56.76 18.44 -5.35
N ALA A 25 55.68 17.65 -5.34
CA ALA A 25 54.49 18.00 -6.08
C ALA A 25 54.05 19.37 -5.59
N ALA A 26 53.82 20.31 -6.52
CA ALA A 26 53.53 21.69 -6.16
C ALA A 26 52.31 21.70 -5.22
N THR A 27 52.52 22.08 -3.97
CA THR A 27 51.45 22.22 -2.99
C THR A 27 50.70 23.52 -3.28
N THR A 28 49.40 23.43 -3.49
CA THR A 28 48.49 24.58 -3.50
C THR A 28 47.74 24.65 -2.17
N ASN A 29 47.06 25.76 -1.90
CA ASN A 29 46.14 25.81 -0.77
C ASN A 29 44.78 25.22 -1.20
N CYS A 30 44.26 24.24 -0.47
CA CYS A 30 42.90 23.70 -0.67
C CYS A 30 41.85 24.78 -0.41
N TYR A 31 42.15 25.79 0.41
CA TYR A 31 41.16 26.75 0.87
C TYR A 31 40.54 27.57 -0.29
N PRO A 32 41.31 28.15 -1.24
CA PRO A 32 40.78 28.67 -2.50
C PRO A 32 40.05 27.65 -3.36
N LEU A 33 40.39 26.36 -3.23
CA LEU A 33 39.79 25.28 -4.01
C LEU A 33 38.45 24.79 -3.46
N ILE A 34 38.08 25.13 -2.21
CA ILE A 34 36.84 24.71 -1.53
C ILE A 34 35.96 25.93 -1.16
N ALA A 35 35.95 26.98 -1.99
CA ALA A 35 35.30 28.25 -1.70
C ALA A 35 33.81 28.10 -1.24
N GLY A 36 33.44 28.76 -0.13
CA GLY A 36 32.06 28.77 0.41
C GLY A 36 31.96 29.06 1.92
N SER A 37 30.73 29.30 2.42
CA SER A 37 30.38 29.78 3.78
C SER A 37 30.81 28.89 4.95
N GLN A 38 31.26 27.67 4.69
CA GLN A 38 31.71 26.71 5.72
C GLN A 38 33.23 26.66 5.91
N GLN A 39 33.94 27.65 5.39
CA GLN A 39 35.32 27.96 5.77
C GLN A 39 35.56 27.95 7.29
N ALA A 40 34.52 28.24 8.09
CA ALA A 40 34.55 28.21 9.56
C ALA A 40 34.72 26.81 10.17
N HIS A 41 34.41 25.72 9.45
CA HIS A 41 34.50 24.35 9.99
C HIS A 41 35.84 23.67 9.73
N PHE A 42 36.70 24.26 8.89
CA PHE A 42 38.03 23.74 8.65
C PHE A 42 39.05 24.47 9.53
N PRO A 43 39.86 23.74 10.32
CA PRO A 43 40.88 24.36 11.15
C PRO A 43 41.95 25.02 10.27
N SER A 44 41.94 26.35 10.25
CA SER A 44 42.94 27.26 9.68
C SER A 44 43.03 27.35 8.15
N ALA A 45 43.32 28.57 7.66
CA ALA A 45 43.35 28.96 6.25
C ALA A 45 44.47 28.31 5.40
N ASN A 46 45.30 27.44 5.98
CA ASN A 46 46.41 26.78 5.30
C ASN A 46 46.19 25.26 5.28
N LEU A 47 45.34 24.81 4.37
CA LEU A 47 45.16 23.39 4.09
C LEU A 47 46.01 23.07 2.86
N PRO A 48 47.24 22.54 2.97
CA PRO A 48 48.01 22.22 1.78
C PRO A 48 47.34 21.06 1.02
N CYS A 49 47.22 21.24 -0.29
CA CYS A 49 46.68 20.31 -1.26
C CYS A 49 47.74 19.97 -2.30
N VAL A 50 47.83 18.71 -2.68
CA VAL A 50 48.65 18.25 -3.80
C VAL A 50 47.72 17.87 -4.95
N ALA A 51 47.96 18.41 -6.15
CA ALA A 51 47.21 18.02 -7.33
C ALA A 51 47.46 16.54 -7.66
N VAL A 52 46.45 15.84 -8.19
CA VAL A 52 46.54 14.45 -8.64
C VAL A 52 46.22 14.38 -10.13
N PRO A 53 47.16 14.78 -11.00
CA PRO A 53 46.88 15.01 -12.43
C PRO A 53 46.31 13.77 -13.15
N GLU A 54 46.71 12.58 -12.72
CA GLU A 54 46.23 11.30 -13.25
C GLU A 54 44.72 11.07 -13.11
N ASN A 55 44.08 11.72 -12.13
CA ASN A 55 42.62 11.65 -11.93
C ASN A 55 41.89 12.87 -12.51
N SER A 56 42.61 13.81 -13.14
CA SER A 56 42.03 15.01 -13.72
C SER A 56 41.59 14.73 -15.16
N VAL A 57 40.31 14.95 -15.46
CA VAL A 57 39.68 14.52 -16.72
C VAL A 57 38.97 15.71 -17.36
N THR A 58 39.02 15.79 -18.68
CA THR A 58 38.21 16.74 -19.45
C THR A 58 37.51 16.00 -20.57
N GLN A 59 36.19 16.13 -20.65
CA GLN A 59 35.38 15.66 -21.78
C GLN A 59 34.31 16.70 -22.08
N GLY A 60 34.18 17.09 -23.35
CA GLY A 60 33.29 18.17 -23.75
C GLY A 60 33.61 19.43 -22.97
N ASN A 61 32.60 20.02 -22.34
CA ASN A 61 32.73 21.23 -21.54
C ASN A 61 32.88 20.96 -20.03
N LEU A 62 33.07 19.71 -19.59
CA LEU A 62 33.31 19.40 -18.18
C LEU A 62 34.78 19.08 -17.93
N LYS A 63 35.42 19.87 -17.06
CA LYS A 63 36.77 19.63 -16.54
C LYS A 63 36.69 19.33 -15.05
N VAL A 64 37.26 18.21 -14.63
CA VAL A 64 37.42 17.83 -13.22
C VAL A 64 38.91 17.84 -12.88
N SER A 65 39.31 18.62 -11.88
CA SER A 65 40.67 18.65 -11.33
C SER A 65 40.65 18.07 -9.92
N THR A 66 41.60 17.19 -9.62
CA THR A 66 41.62 16.42 -8.37
C THR A 66 42.78 16.84 -7.48
N TYR A 67 42.53 16.95 -6.18
CA TYR A 67 43.51 17.40 -5.20
C TYR A 67 43.39 16.59 -3.91
N HIS A 68 44.53 16.18 -3.35
CA HIS A 68 44.59 15.49 -2.08
C HIS A 68 45.04 16.46 -1.00
N TRP A 69 44.31 16.51 0.11
CA TRP A 69 44.79 17.21 1.30
C TRP A 69 46.00 16.47 1.89
N VAL A 70 47.02 17.24 2.28
CA VAL A 70 48.20 16.73 2.97
C VAL A 70 48.32 17.36 4.36
N LYS A 71 48.65 16.55 5.37
CA LYS A 71 48.89 17.02 6.73
C LYS A 71 50.29 17.64 6.81
N GLY A 72 50.40 18.91 6.43
CA GLY A 72 51.66 19.64 6.41
C GLY A 72 52.51 19.39 5.15
N PRO A 73 53.64 20.12 5.01
CA PRO A 73 54.43 20.17 3.78
C PRO A 73 55.25 18.90 3.45
N ASP A 74 55.34 17.92 4.37
CA ASP A 74 56.35 16.85 4.33
C ASP A 74 55.80 15.42 4.40
N THR A 75 54.60 15.15 3.91
CA THR A 75 54.11 13.75 3.85
C THR A 75 53.73 13.35 2.43
N ALA A 76 54.59 12.53 1.82
CA ALA A 76 54.09 11.48 0.95
C ALA A 76 53.13 10.65 1.81
N VAL A 77 51.84 10.99 1.78
CA VAL A 77 50.82 10.13 2.34
C VAL A 77 50.85 8.88 1.47
N VAL A 78 51.63 7.89 1.91
CA VAL A 78 51.60 6.55 1.35
C VAL A 78 50.24 6.00 1.74
N TYR A 79 49.27 6.24 0.88
CA TYR A 79 47.97 5.62 0.94
C TYR A 79 48.21 4.11 0.94
N GLY A 80 47.83 3.43 2.03
CA GLY A 80 47.83 1.97 2.07
C GLY A 80 46.97 1.40 0.93
N GLU A 81 47.12 0.12 0.61
CA GLU A 81 46.42 -0.55 -0.51
C GLU A 81 44.90 -0.23 -0.54
N LYS A 82 44.27 -0.12 0.63
CA LYS A 82 42.83 0.23 0.75
C LYS A 82 42.51 1.62 0.22
N ALA A 83 43.35 2.62 0.50
CA ALA A 83 43.15 3.96 -0.02
C ALA A 83 43.43 4.04 -1.53
N GLN A 84 44.34 3.21 -2.06
CA GLN A 84 44.50 3.06 -3.52
C GLN A 84 43.24 2.47 -4.19
N LEU A 85 42.56 1.50 -3.56
CA LEU A 85 41.28 0.96 -4.04
C LEU A 85 40.18 2.03 -4.06
N HIS A 86 40.08 2.86 -3.02
CA HIS A 86 39.17 4.00 -3.00
C HIS A 86 39.49 4.99 -4.12
N SER A 87 40.76 5.40 -4.29
CA SER A 87 41.18 6.29 -5.37
C SER A 87 40.84 5.73 -6.75
N LYS A 88 40.99 4.42 -6.96
CA LYS A 88 40.56 3.75 -8.20
C LYS A 88 39.05 3.89 -8.43
N SER A 89 38.23 3.52 -7.46
CA SER A 89 36.76 3.63 -7.57
C SER A 89 36.29 5.06 -7.84
N ILE A 90 36.95 6.05 -7.23
CA ILE A 90 36.64 7.45 -7.44
C ILE A 90 37.06 7.91 -8.82
N ASN A 91 38.25 7.52 -9.29
CA ASN A 91 38.68 7.81 -10.66
C ASN A 91 37.71 7.19 -11.68
N ASP A 92 37.28 5.95 -11.49
CA ASP A 92 36.27 5.31 -12.34
C ASP A 92 34.92 6.07 -12.31
N GLY A 93 34.54 6.58 -11.13
CA GLY A 93 33.46 7.56 -10.92
C GLY A 93 33.61 8.79 -11.81
N ILE A 94 34.75 9.48 -11.71
CA ILE A 94 35.08 10.69 -12.48
C ILE A 94 35.05 10.38 -13.97
N GLN A 95 35.75 9.35 -14.43
CA GLN A 95 35.88 9.03 -15.86
C GLN A 95 34.52 8.77 -16.49
N LYS A 96 33.67 7.95 -15.86
CA LYS A 96 32.32 7.69 -16.38
C LYS A 96 31.42 8.93 -16.30
N ALA A 97 31.43 9.65 -15.19
CA ALA A 97 30.61 10.85 -15.01
C ALA A 97 31.01 11.97 -15.98
N VAL A 98 32.32 12.24 -16.14
CA VAL A 98 32.82 13.25 -17.08
C VAL A 98 32.50 12.86 -18.51
N LYS A 99 32.65 11.58 -18.86
CA LYS A 99 32.26 11.06 -20.18
C LYS A 99 30.77 11.26 -20.47
N ALA A 100 29.90 11.00 -19.50
CA ALA A 100 28.46 11.10 -19.65
C ALA A 100 27.97 12.55 -19.60
N TYR A 101 28.35 13.30 -18.56
CA TYR A 101 27.81 14.63 -18.29
C TYR A 101 28.50 15.73 -19.08
N GLY A 102 29.73 15.52 -19.54
CA GLY A 102 30.45 16.49 -20.38
C GLY A 102 29.71 16.84 -21.66
N GLY A 103 28.86 15.93 -22.17
CA GLY A 103 27.99 16.15 -23.33
C GLY A 103 26.72 16.96 -23.04
N PHE A 104 26.35 17.15 -21.77
CA PHE A 104 25.18 17.95 -21.38
C PHE A 104 25.46 19.46 -21.45
N LEU A 105 26.71 19.84 -21.19
CA LEU A 105 27.16 21.23 -21.17
C LEU A 105 27.46 21.71 -22.60
N LYS A 106 26.50 22.33 -23.28
CA LYS A 106 26.68 22.75 -24.69
C LYS A 106 27.39 24.09 -24.87
N GLU A 107 27.17 25.04 -23.96
CA GLU A 107 27.48 26.46 -24.24
C GLU A 107 28.69 27.00 -23.50
N ALA A 108 28.95 26.54 -22.27
CA ALA A 108 30.03 27.08 -21.44
C ALA A 108 30.75 25.99 -20.65
N PRO A 109 32.10 26.06 -20.55
CA PRO A 109 32.87 25.12 -19.76
C PRO A 109 32.52 25.22 -18.26
N LEU A 110 32.52 24.07 -17.60
CA LEU A 110 32.38 23.89 -16.16
C LEU A 110 33.69 23.30 -15.65
N SER A 111 34.31 23.97 -14.68
CA SER A 111 35.50 23.45 -14.02
C SER A 111 35.17 23.11 -12.57
N THR A 112 35.38 21.86 -12.19
CA THR A 112 35.10 21.36 -10.83
C THR A 112 36.39 20.87 -10.19
N ASN A 113 36.60 21.20 -8.92
CA ASN A 113 37.67 20.66 -8.11
C ASN A 113 37.13 19.55 -7.22
N LEU A 114 37.77 18.39 -7.20
CA LEU A 114 37.48 17.32 -6.25
C LEU A 114 38.60 17.30 -5.21
N VAL A 115 38.28 17.55 -3.94
CA VAL A 115 39.26 17.59 -2.86
C VAL A 115 39.03 16.42 -1.91
N PHE A 116 40.06 15.59 -1.76
CA PHE A 116 40.04 14.43 -0.88
C PHE A 116 40.63 14.79 0.48
N ILE A 117 39.84 14.59 1.54
CA ILE A 117 40.25 14.81 2.93
C ILE A 117 40.21 13.47 3.69
N PRO A 118 41.34 13.00 4.25
CA PRO A 118 41.37 11.81 5.09
C PRO A 118 40.51 11.96 6.34
N ALA A 119 39.85 10.89 6.76
CA ALA A 119 38.98 10.84 7.95
C ALA A 119 39.61 11.46 9.20
N ALA A 120 40.88 11.13 9.45
CA ALA A 120 41.66 11.55 10.60
C ALA A 120 41.90 13.08 10.68
N SER A 121 41.42 13.82 9.68
CA SER A 121 41.61 15.27 9.53
C SER A 121 40.31 16.05 9.68
N LEU A 122 39.17 15.35 9.82
CA LEU A 122 37.88 15.97 10.05
C LEU A 122 37.68 16.23 11.55
N PRO A 123 36.96 17.31 11.93
CA PRO A 123 36.55 17.50 13.31
C PRO A 123 35.68 16.33 13.80
N ASP A 124 35.75 16.03 15.11
CA ASP A 124 34.86 15.02 15.72
C ASP A 124 33.38 15.36 15.43
N GLY A 125 32.60 14.35 15.07
CA GLY A 125 31.17 14.49 14.71
C GLY A 125 30.89 14.66 13.21
N TRP A 126 31.92 14.87 12.38
CA TRP A 126 31.77 14.80 10.93
C TRP A 126 31.78 13.32 10.50
N GLY A 127 30.59 12.78 10.22
CA GLY A 127 30.41 11.45 9.61
C GLY A 127 30.88 11.39 8.16
N ASP A 128 30.44 10.39 7.38
CA ASP A 128 30.61 10.35 5.91
C ASP A 128 30.02 11.63 5.28
N THR A 129 30.80 12.72 5.18
CA THR A 129 30.31 13.97 4.59
C THR A 129 30.84 14.14 3.18
N TRP A 130 29.89 14.13 2.25
CA TRP A 130 30.05 14.52 0.86
C TRP A 130 29.35 15.85 0.71
N MET A 131 30.05 16.82 0.13
CA MET A 131 29.46 18.14 -0.04
C MET A 131 29.91 18.73 -1.36
N GLN A 132 28.96 19.00 -2.23
CA GLN A 132 29.09 19.99 -3.27
C GLN A 132 29.14 21.40 -2.65
N LYS A 133 30.09 22.21 -3.07
CA LYS A 133 30.14 23.65 -2.80
C LYS A 133 30.34 24.39 -4.11
N GLY A 134 29.28 25.05 -4.56
CA GLY A 134 29.36 26.00 -5.66
C GLY A 134 29.90 27.34 -5.21
N THR A 135 30.84 27.88 -5.98
CA THR A 135 30.91 29.34 -6.15
C THR A 135 29.72 29.80 -6.99
N THR A 136 29.40 31.09 -6.97
CA THR A 136 28.26 31.66 -7.71
C THR A 136 28.22 31.15 -9.14
N VAL A 137 27.02 30.98 -9.70
CA VAL A 137 26.80 30.47 -11.08
C VAL A 137 27.65 31.23 -12.10
N ALA A 138 27.92 32.51 -11.85
CA ALA A 138 28.82 33.35 -12.64
C ALA A 138 30.26 32.81 -12.75
N GLN A 139 30.77 32.10 -11.74
CA GLN A 139 32.13 31.56 -11.73
C GLN A 139 32.22 30.14 -12.30
N ARG A 140 31.11 29.39 -12.39
CA ARG A 140 31.05 27.98 -12.86
C ARG A 140 32.19 27.13 -12.28
N LYS A 141 32.46 27.33 -10.98
CA LYS A 141 33.49 26.60 -10.22
C LYS A 141 32.86 25.93 -9.01
N PHE A 142 32.88 24.61 -9.02
CA PHE A 142 32.33 23.81 -7.94
C PHE A 142 33.43 23.01 -7.27
N SER A 143 33.23 22.69 -6.00
CA SER A 143 34.16 21.93 -5.19
C SER A 143 33.41 20.77 -4.59
N VAL A 144 33.84 19.55 -4.83
CA VAL A 144 33.28 18.37 -4.18
C VAL A 144 34.28 17.91 -3.13
N LEU A 145 33.81 17.83 -1.89
CA LEU A 145 34.60 17.31 -0.78
C LEU A 145 34.34 15.81 -0.62
N ILE A 146 35.40 15.03 -0.65
CA ILE A 146 35.37 13.61 -0.34
C ILE A 146 36.05 13.38 1.01
N ALA A 147 35.28 13.01 2.01
CA ALA A 147 35.77 12.81 3.37
C ALA A 147 35.63 11.33 3.80
N ASN A 148 36.45 10.93 4.78
CA ASN A 148 36.36 9.64 5.50
C ASN A 148 37.07 8.40 4.89
N PHE A 149 38.32 8.55 4.43
CA PHE A 149 39.24 7.42 4.27
C PHE A 149 39.69 6.91 5.65
N ARG A 150 39.02 5.91 6.22
CA ARG A 150 39.50 5.18 7.41
C ARG A 150 40.15 3.86 7.00
N ASP A 151 41.37 3.63 7.47
CA ASP A 151 41.94 2.29 7.49
C ASP A 151 41.02 1.38 8.32
N GLY A 152 40.41 0.38 7.67
CA GLY A 152 39.48 -0.55 8.31
C GLY A 152 38.13 -0.70 7.60
N PHE A 153 37.69 0.31 6.84
CA PHE A 153 36.50 0.16 6.00
C PHE A 153 36.82 -0.73 4.78
N GLN A 154 35.92 -1.65 4.46
CA GLN A 154 35.98 -2.38 3.19
C GLN A 154 35.58 -1.39 2.07
N PRO A 155 36.42 -1.20 1.04
CA PRO A 155 36.09 -0.31 -0.07
C PRO A 155 34.90 -0.88 -0.85
N ASP A 156 33.72 -0.28 -0.67
CA ASP A 156 32.59 -0.49 -1.57
C ASP A 156 32.84 0.28 -2.87
N TYR A 157 33.48 -0.39 -3.83
CA TYR A 157 33.83 0.20 -5.12
C TYR A 157 32.64 0.91 -5.78
N ASN A 158 31.44 0.33 -5.70
CA ASN A 158 30.24 0.92 -6.31
C ASN A 158 29.72 2.12 -5.52
N LYS A 159 29.80 2.13 -4.18
CA LYS A 159 29.45 3.30 -3.35
C LYS A 159 30.28 4.52 -3.75
N TRP A 160 31.61 4.40 -3.75
CA TRP A 160 32.51 5.55 -4.01
C TRP A 160 32.37 6.09 -5.43
N ALA A 161 32.26 5.19 -6.43
CA ALA A 161 32.07 5.59 -7.81
C ALA A 161 30.71 6.28 -8.03
N ARG A 162 29.62 5.73 -7.45
CA ARG A 162 28.27 6.30 -7.53
C ARG A 162 28.18 7.64 -6.80
N THR A 163 28.71 7.76 -5.58
CA THR A 163 28.72 9.03 -4.86
C THR A 163 29.51 10.09 -5.61
N THR A 164 30.66 9.74 -6.19
CA THR A 164 31.41 10.69 -7.03
C THR A 164 30.58 11.18 -8.22
N ALA A 165 29.84 10.27 -8.88
CA ALA A 165 28.98 10.63 -9.99
C ALA A 165 27.74 11.45 -9.57
N HIS A 166 27.22 11.23 -8.36
CA HIS A 166 26.16 12.03 -7.74
C HIS A 166 26.61 13.48 -7.59
N GLU A 167 27.71 13.69 -6.87
CA GLU A 167 28.26 15.02 -6.58
C GLU A 167 28.72 15.77 -7.84
N LEU A 168 29.22 15.06 -8.86
CA LEU A 168 29.56 15.68 -10.15
C LEU A 168 28.32 16.09 -10.95
N TYR A 169 27.21 15.36 -10.86
CA TYR A 169 25.97 15.76 -11.55
C TYR A 169 25.37 17.01 -10.91
N HIS A 170 25.39 17.06 -9.59
CA HIS A 170 25.14 18.24 -8.77
C HIS A 170 25.83 19.50 -9.33
N CYS A 171 27.13 19.40 -9.66
CA CYS A 171 27.88 20.51 -10.29
C CYS A 171 27.34 20.91 -11.67
N VAL A 172 26.95 19.92 -12.47
CA VAL A 172 26.39 20.13 -13.81
C VAL A 172 25.02 20.82 -13.72
N LEU A 173 24.16 20.33 -12.82
CA LEU A 173 22.81 20.82 -12.60
C LEU A 173 22.80 22.26 -12.07
N MET A 174 23.65 22.58 -11.09
CA MET A 174 23.79 23.94 -10.58
C MET A 174 24.48 24.90 -11.55
N SER A 175 25.16 24.40 -12.58
CA SER A 175 25.77 25.26 -13.61
C SER A 175 24.75 25.81 -14.63
N THR A 176 23.54 25.25 -14.67
CA THR A 176 22.48 25.65 -15.61
C THR A 176 21.41 26.52 -14.95
N ASN A 177 21.18 26.37 -13.64
CA ASN A 177 20.21 27.17 -12.90
C ASN A 177 20.89 28.25 -12.07
N ALA A 178 20.55 29.52 -12.32
CA ALA A 178 21.18 30.70 -11.74
C ALA A 178 20.83 30.96 -10.26
N GLN A 179 20.03 30.11 -9.63
CA GLN A 179 19.64 30.31 -8.23
C GLN A 179 20.77 29.89 -7.31
N ASP A 180 21.06 30.77 -6.34
CA ASP A 180 22.05 30.52 -5.31
C ASP A 180 21.82 29.13 -4.72
N ALA A 181 22.79 28.25 -4.96
CA ALA A 181 22.95 26.90 -4.41
C ALA A 181 22.96 26.83 -2.86
N GLN A 182 22.50 27.88 -2.17
CA GLN A 182 22.61 28.08 -0.73
C GLN A 182 21.30 27.91 0.02
N ALA A 183 20.14 27.94 -0.64
CA ALA A 183 18.88 27.63 0.03
C ALA A 183 18.39 26.24 -0.41
N ALA A 184 19.00 25.19 0.16
CA ALA A 184 18.47 23.82 0.10
C ALA A 184 17.10 23.79 0.77
N HIS A 185 16.07 24.16 0.02
CA HIS A 185 14.71 24.17 0.49
C HIS A 185 14.16 22.75 0.50
N PRO A 186 13.44 22.31 1.56
CA PRO A 186 12.90 20.95 1.65
C PRO A 186 12.06 20.52 0.43
N TRP A 187 11.36 21.45 -0.23
CA TRP A 187 10.48 21.19 -1.37
C TRP A 187 11.21 21.03 -2.72
N ASN A 188 12.50 21.34 -2.80
CA ASN A 188 13.31 21.16 -4.00
C ASN A 188 14.11 19.85 -3.97
N GLN A 189 14.01 19.06 -2.89
CA GLN A 189 14.84 17.87 -2.65
C GLN A 189 14.67 16.79 -3.73
N TRP A 190 13.50 16.72 -4.37
CA TRP A 190 13.27 15.83 -5.51
C TRP A 190 14.17 16.15 -6.72
N TRP A 191 14.43 17.45 -6.96
CA TRP A 191 15.28 17.95 -8.02
C TRP A 191 16.76 17.93 -7.58
N ASP A 192 17.01 18.45 -6.38
CA ASP A 192 18.34 18.64 -5.82
C ASP A 192 19.00 17.29 -5.53
N GLU A 193 18.34 16.33 -4.88
CA GLU A 193 18.96 15.04 -4.55
C GLU A 193 18.44 13.89 -5.39
N GLY A 194 17.15 13.90 -5.73
CA GLY A 194 16.54 12.84 -6.55
C GLY A 194 17.11 12.78 -7.98
N GLY A 195 17.36 13.94 -8.59
CA GLY A 195 17.97 14.05 -9.91
C GLY A 195 19.39 13.46 -9.95
N PRO A 196 20.35 13.99 -9.16
CA PRO A 196 21.69 13.43 -9.08
C PRO A 196 21.74 11.95 -8.67
N SER A 197 20.87 11.50 -7.76
CA SER A 197 20.79 10.09 -7.36
C SER A 197 20.43 9.20 -8.55
N PHE A 198 19.47 9.63 -9.38
CA PHE A 198 19.12 8.95 -10.63
C PHE A 198 20.30 8.86 -11.62
N PHE A 199 21.00 9.97 -11.89
CA PHE A 199 22.12 9.96 -12.83
C PHE A 199 23.26 9.07 -12.35
N ALA A 200 23.56 9.09 -11.05
CA ALA A 200 24.54 8.21 -10.44
C ALA A 200 24.17 6.73 -10.62
N SER A 201 22.91 6.37 -10.36
CA SER A 201 22.41 5.00 -10.58
C SER A 201 22.40 4.57 -12.04
N ALA A 202 22.07 5.49 -12.95
CA ALA A 202 22.07 5.18 -14.39
C ALA A 202 23.48 4.86 -14.91
N LEU A 203 24.52 5.50 -14.36
CA LEU A 203 25.92 5.23 -14.70
C LEU A 203 26.51 4.02 -13.98
N PHE A 204 26.02 3.74 -12.77
CA PHE A 204 26.46 2.65 -11.90
C PHE A 204 25.27 1.77 -11.51
N PRO A 205 24.71 1.00 -12.46
CA PRO A 205 23.51 0.24 -12.21
C PRO A 205 23.76 -0.97 -11.30
N GLU A 206 25.01 -1.45 -11.21
CA GLU A 206 25.43 -2.62 -10.43
C GLU A 206 25.05 -2.53 -8.94
N PRO A 207 24.73 -3.66 -8.26
CA PRO A 207 24.37 -3.62 -6.84
C PRO A 207 25.56 -3.09 -6.03
N LEU A 208 25.27 -2.38 -4.94
CA LEU A 208 26.27 -2.19 -3.88
C LEU A 208 26.63 -3.59 -3.36
N ASP A 209 27.91 -3.82 -3.06
CA ASP A 209 28.44 -5.17 -2.79
C ASP A 209 27.51 -5.93 -1.83
N PRO A 210 26.89 -7.05 -2.29
CA PRO A 210 25.88 -7.75 -1.51
C PRO A 210 26.43 -8.37 -0.20
N THR A 211 27.75 -8.41 -0.04
CA THR A 211 28.41 -8.88 1.18
C THR A 211 28.52 -7.80 2.26
N LEU A 212 28.29 -6.53 1.91
CA LEU A 212 28.15 -5.45 2.88
C LEU A 212 26.78 -5.58 3.54
N LYS A 213 26.76 -6.14 4.76
CA LYS A 213 25.58 -6.29 5.63
C LYS A 213 25.00 -4.95 6.10
N ILE A 214 24.66 -4.05 5.19
CA ILE A 214 24.02 -2.79 5.57
C ILE A 214 22.53 -3.03 5.79
N TYR A 215 21.87 -3.94 5.06
CA TYR A 215 20.58 -4.54 5.42
C TYR A 215 20.41 -5.84 4.62
N SER A 216 20.96 -6.96 5.11
CA SER A 216 20.73 -8.27 4.48
C SER A 216 19.44 -8.87 5.02
N ASP A 217 18.35 -8.73 4.27
CA ASP A 217 17.19 -9.61 4.44
C ASP A 217 17.53 -10.94 3.73
N PRO A 218 17.66 -12.07 4.45
CA PRO A 218 17.98 -13.36 3.86
C PRO A 218 16.93 -13.83 2.82
N ASP A 219 15.70 -13.34 2.94
CA ASP A 219 14.58 -13.75 2.10
C ASP A 219 14.54 -12.98 0.76
N HIS A 220 15.35 -11.91 0.63
CA HIS A 220 15.36 -11.00 -0.50
C HIS A 220 16.79 -10.54 -0.89
N PRO A 221 17.66 -11.43 -1.39
CA PRO A 221 19.04 -11.11 -1.76
C PRO A 221 19.16 -10.06 -2.90
N ASP A 222 18.07 -9.87 -3.65
CA ASP A 222 17.89 -8.85 -4.68
C ASP A 222 17.69 -7.43 -4.13
N LEU A 223 17.41 -7.27 -2.83
CA LEU A 223 17.33 -5.96 -2.16
C LEU A 223 18.69 -5.30 -1.89
N ASN A 224 19.81 -5.99 -2.14
CA ASN A 224 21.16 -5.42 -2.00
C ASN A 224 21.49 -4.28 -2.98
N ILE A 225 20.55 -3.90 -3.86
CA ILE A 225 20.59 -2.58 -4.49
C ILE A 225 20.04 -1.57 -3.47
N GLN A 226 20.85 -1.18 -2.48
CA GLN A 226 20.53 -0.01 -1.64
C GLN A 226 20.56 1.26 -2.52
N GLY A 227 19.45 1.51 -3.19
CA GLY A 227 19.12 2.81 -3.75
C GLY A 227 18.00 3.42 -2.92
N TRP A 228 18.08 4.73 -2.72
CA TRP A 228 17.06 5.50 -2.01
C TRP A 228 15.67 5.38 -2.63
N PHE A 229 15.55 4.91 -3.89
CA PHE A 229 14.27 4.55 -4.50
C PHE A 229 13.45 3.55 -3.66
N GLN A 230 14.10 2.72 -2.83
CA GLN A 230 13.40 1.78 -1.92
C GLN A 230 12.59 2.47 -0.82
N THR A 231 12.92 3.74 -0.51
CA THR A 231 12.25 4.52 0.52
C THR A 231 11.16 5.44 -0.05
N TYR A 232 10.81 5.30 -1.33
CA TYR A 232 9.77 6.10 -1.96
C TYR A 232 8.41 5.82 -1.32
N LYS A 233 7.70 6.87 -0.90
CA LYS A 233 6.40 6.78 -0.23
C LYS A 233 5.30 7.44 -1.07
N PRO A 234 4.38 6.67 -1.69
CA PRO A 234 3.32 7.25 -2.52
C PRO A 234 2.42 8.31 -1.85
N THR A 235 2.32 8.28 -0.52
CA THR A 235 1.55 9.21 0.30
C THR A 235 2.35 10.45 0.75
N GLU A 236 3.59 10.58 0.32
CA GLU A 236 4.38 11.81 0.45
C GLU A 236 4.47 12.48 -0.94
N SER A 237 4.38 13.81 -0.96
CA SER A 237 4.48 14.58 -2.19
C SER A 237 5.82 14.35 -2.88
N LEU A 238 5.85 14.30 -4.22
CA LEU A 238 7.09 14.18 -5.00
C LEU A 238 8.19 15.12 -4.48
N TYR A 239 7.84 16.37 -4.16
CA TYR A 239 8.70 17.42 -3.62
C TYR A 239 9.52 17.02 -2.39
N ASN A 240 8.97 16.16 -1.54
CA ASN A 240 9.53 15.77 -0.25
C ASN A 240 10.22 14.40 -0.29
N GLN A 241 10.31 13.77 -1.48
CA GLN A 241 10.89 12.43 -1.64
C GLN A 241 12.43 12.44 -1.55
N GLY A 242 13.09 13.60 -1.69
CA GLY A 242 14.55 13.68 -1.69
C GLY A 242 15.20 12.68 -2.64
N TYR A 243 16.19 11.94 -2.14
CA TYR A 243 16.84 10.89 -2.92
C TYR A 243 15.87 9.81 -3.47
N SER A 244 14.74 9.56 -2.81
CA SER A 244 13.80 8.53 -3.28
C SER A 244 13.06 8.93 -4.56
N ALA A 245 13.04 10.23 -4.92
CA ALA A 245 12.54 10.71 -6.20
C ALA A 245 13.31 10.14 -7.40
N GLU A 246 14.50 9.55 -7.18
CA GLU A 246 15.20 8.72 -8.18
C GLU A 246 14.24 7.72 -8.87
N LEU A 247 13.29 7.13 -8.14
CA LEU A 247 12.35 6.15 -8.70
C LEU A 247 11.48 6.75 -9.83
N PHE A 248 11.11 8.02 -9.70
CA PHE A 248 10.32 8.75 -10.70
C PHE A 248 11.13 8.97 -11.99
N PHE A 249 12.38 9.41 -11.88
CA PHE A 249 13.27 9.62 -13.02
C PHE A 249 13.70 8.30 -13.67
N LEU A 250 13.87 7.25 -12.88
CA LEU A 250 14.15 5.91 -13.38
C LEU A 250 12.97 5.36 -14.19
N ASP A 251 11.73 5.58 -13.73
CA ASP A 251 10.56 5.20 -14.51
C ASP A 251 10.50 5.96 -15.84
N MET A 252 10.69 7.29 -15.80
CA MET A 252 10.84 8.11 -17.01
C MET A 252 11.86 7.48 -17.98
N TYR A 253 13.08 7.19 -17.49
CA TYR A 253 14.16 6.59 -18.28
C TYR A 253 13.83 5.21 -18.88
N THR A 254 13.01 4.40 -18.21
CA THR A 254 12.78 2.98 -18.57
C THR A 254 11.46 2.72 -19.31
N ARG A 255 10.66 3.75 -19.59
CA ARG A 255 9.38 3.61 -20.30
C ARG A 255 9.56 3.15 -21.76
N PRO A 256 8.90 2.06 -22.20
CA PRO A 256 9.03 1.56 -23.58
C PRO A 256 8.41 2.45 -24.66
N THR A 257 7.41 3.25 -24.28
CA THR A 257 6.50 3.97 -25.18
C THR A 257 7.02 5.34 -25.59
N GLN A 258 8.12 5.80 -25.01
CA GLN A 258 8.78 7.04 -25.41
C GLN A 258 10.18 6.71 -25.90
N SER A 259 10.36 6.64 -27.22
CA SER A 259 11.65 6.42 -27.91
C SER A 259 12.71 7.51 -27.64
N ARG A 260 12.47 8.42 -26.68
CA ARG A 260 13.23 9.63 -26.39
C ARG A 260 13.14 10.07 -24.93
N GLN A 261 13.45 9.21 -23.97
CA GLN A 261 13.92 9.69 -22.66
C GLN A 261 15.29 9.09 -22.39
N ASP A 262 16.25 9.45 -23.26
CA ASP A 262 17.65 9.26 -22.95
C ASP A 262 18.06 10.20 -21.79
N LEU A 263 19.23 9.94 -21.23
CA LEU A 263 19.78 10.76 -20.15
C LEU A 263 19.82 12.26 -20.50
N ALA A 264 19.96 12.60 -21.80
CA ALA A 264 19.97 13.98 -22.26
C ALA A 264 18.62 14.68 -22.10
N ASN A 265 17.50 13.98 -22.33
CA ASN A 265 16.18 14.57 -22.16
C ASN A 265 15.79 14.74 -20.69
N ILE A 266 16.15 13.80 -19.82
CA ILE A 266 15.96 13.95 -18.37
C ILE A 266 16.85 15.09 -17.85
N HIS A 267 18.09 15.19 -18.34
CA HIS A 267 18.97 16.31 -18.02
C HIS A 267 18.34 17.63 -18.48
N SER A 268 17.89 17.70 -19.74
CA SER A 268 17.24 18.90 -20.29
C SER A 268 16.01 19.30 -19.49
N PHE A 269 15.23 18.33 -19.00
CA PHE A 269 14.09 18.60 -18.13
C PHE A 269 14.54 19.22 -16.80
N LEU A 270 15.51 18.60 -16.11
CA LEU A 270 16.04 19.08 -14.83
C LEU A 270 16.75 20.43 -14.93
N SER A 271 17.53 20.65 -15.99
CA SER A 271 18.33 21.86 -16.20
C SER A 271 17.51 23.09 -16.57
N GLN A 272 16.25 22.91 -16.99
CA GLN A 272 15.31 23.97 -17.36
C GLN A 272 14.39 24.37 -16.19
N GLN A 273 14.52 23.73 -15.03
CA GLN A 273 13.63 24.00 -13.90
C GLN A 273 14.07 25.26 -13.14
N ASP A 274 13.32 26.35 -13.24
CA ASP A 274 13.50 27.49 -12.33
C ASP A 274 12.81 27.20 -11.00
N MET A 275 13.58 26.83 -9.97
CA MET A 275 13.05 26.49 -8.64
C MET A 275 12.35 27.70 -8.00
N SER A 276 11.27 27.48 -7.26
CA SER A 276 10.56 28.59 -6.62
C SER A 276 11.07 28.89 -5.21
N SER A 277 10.94 30.15 -4.78
CA SER A 277 11.37 30.62 -3.46
C SER A 277 10.50 30.15 -2.29
N THR A 278 9.34 29.55 -2.58
CA THR A 278 8.42 28.99 -1.57
C THR A 278 7.86 27.65 -2.05
N GLU A 279 7.51 26.76 -1.11
CA GLU A 279 6.89 25.48 -1.42
C GLU A 279 5.60 25.64 -2.25
N GLN A 280 4.75 26.61 -1.90
CA GLN A 280 3.49 26.83 -2.62
C GLN A 280 3.72 27.26 -4.07
N ALA A 281 4.70 28.15 -4.31
CA ALA A 281 5.05 28.55 -5.67
C ALA A 281 5.64 27.39 -6.46
N GLU A 282 6.45 26.53 -5.82
CA GLU A 282 7.03 25.36 -6.47
C GLU A 282 5.96 24.35 -6.87
N ARG A 283 5.03 24.06 -5.96
CA ARG A 283 3.88 23.20 -6.22
C ARG A 283 3.04 23.72 -7.39
N ALA A 284 2.76 25.03 -7.42
CA ALA A 284 2.00 25.66 -8.50
C ALA A 284 2.74 25.60 -9.84
N ARG A 285 4.06 25.82 -9.84
CA ARG A 285 4.92 25.77 -11.03
C ARG A 285 4.93 24.38 -11.65
N VAL A 286 5.21 23.35 -10.84
CA VAL A 286 5.28 21.95 -11.30
C VAL A 286 3.89 21.42 -11.70
N ALA A 287 2.82 21.86 -11.04
CA ALA A 287 1.46 21.56 -11.48
C ALA A 287 1.10 22.21 -12.83
N GLY A 288 1.69 23.37 -13.13
CA GLY A 288 1.39 24.19 -14.31
C GLY A 288 2.24 23.91 -15.55
N ASP A 289 3.32 23.12 -15.45
CA ASP A 289 4.25 22.90 -16.56
C ASP A 289 3.71 21.97 -17.67
N GLY A 290 2.57 21.32 -17.43
CA GLY A 290 1.92 20.36 -18.32
C GLY A 290 2.63 19.01 -18.45
N PHE A 291 3.96 18.99 -18.45
CA PHE A 291 4.79 17.79 -18.61
C PHE A 291 4.82 16.92 -17.35
N THR A 292 5.13 17.50 -16.18
CA THR A 292 5.30 16.76 -14.93
C THR A 292 4.00 16.11 -14.47
N PRO A 293 2.81 16.75 -14.55
CA PRO A 293 1.54 16.08 -14.24
C PRO A 293 1.30 14.83 -15.09
N ASP A 294 1.60 14.85 -16.38
CA ASP A 294 1.45 13.68 -17.26
C ASP A 294 2.44 12.58 -16.91
N GLN A 295 3.71 12.93 -16.72
CA GLN A 295 4.74 11.97 -16.29
C GLN A 295 4.37 11.33 -14.95
N PHE A 296 3.84 12.11 -14.01
CA PHE A 296 3.49 11.64 -12.67
C PHE A 296 2.28 10.70 -12.67
N ARG A 297 1.27 10.98 -13.51
CA ARG A 297 0.12 10.07 -13.69
C ARG A 297 0.54 8.71 -14.24
N GLU A 298 1.39 8.69 -15.26
CA GLU A 298 1.90 7.44 -15.83
C GLU A 298 2.80 6.71 -14.82
N PHE A 299 3.64 7.44 -14.07
CA PHE A 299 4.44 6.89 -12.99
C PHE A 299 3.58 6.18 -11.93
N ALA A 300 2.53 6.83 -11.43
CA ALA A 300 1.64 6.26 -10.43
C ALA A 300 0.96 4.96 -10.90
N GLN A 301 0.55 4.90 -12.18
CA GLN A 301 -0.03 3.69 -12.78
C GLN A 301 1.00 2.56 -12.87
N ARG A 302 2.21 2.87 -13.35
CA ARG A 302 3.29 1.88 -13.50
C ARG A 302 3.83 1.40 -12.15
N PHE A 303 3.84 2.27 -11.16
CA PHE A 303 4.13 1.93 -9.77
C PHE A 303 3.08 0.96 -9.22
N ALA A 304 1.79 1.28 -9.37
CA ALA A 304 0.69 0.42 -8.92
C ALA A 304 0.69 -0.98 -9.60
N ASP A 305 1.20 -1.04 -10.83
CA ASP A 305 1.33 -2.27 -11.63
C ASP A 305 2.60 -3.06 -11.30
N GLY A 306 3.58 -2.44 -10.63
CA GLY A 306 4.89 -3.04 -10.37
C GLY A 306 5.68 -3.34 -11.64
N VAL A 307 5.65 -2.41 -12.61
CA VAL A 307 6.31 -2.55 -13.92
C VAL A 307 7.39 -1.51 -14.20
N ILE A 308 7.79 -0.75 -13.18
CA ILE A 308 8.99 0.10 -13.25
C ILE A 308 10.20 -0.85 -13.37
N LYS A 309 11.25 -0.48 -14.11
CA LYS A 309 12.45 -1.33 -14.26
C LYS A 309 13.66 -0.64 -13.64
N LEU A 310 14.51 -1.38 -12.90
CA LEU A 310 15.74 -0.85 -12.31
C LEU A 310 16.84 -0.76 -13.37
N ARG A 311 16.81 -1.68 -14.33
CA ARG A 311 17.74 -1.76 -15.47
C ARG A 311 16.96 -2.14 -16.71
N ARG A 312 17.58 -1.99 -17.89
CA ARG A 312 16.99 -2.42 -19.17
C ARG A 312 16.45 -3.87 -19.11
N ASP A 313 17.10 -4.73 -18.33
CA ASP A 313 16.82 -6.16 -18.28
C ASP A 313 16.41 -6.70 -16.88
N ALA A 314 16.17 -5.82 -15.88
CA ALA A 314 15.76 -6.23 -14.52
C ALA A 314 14.50 -5.47 -14.06
N ASP A 315 13.40 -6.21 -13.88
CA ASP A 315 12.11 -5.67 -13.46
C ASP A 315 12.14 -5.29 -11.97
N VAL A 316 11.64 -4.09 -11.63
CA VAL A 316 11.29 -3.73 -10.25
C VAL A 316 9.94 -4.38 -9.98
N LYS A 317 9.91 -5.58 -9.42
CA LYS A 317 8.63 -6.09 -8.94
C LYS A 317 8.23 -5.23 -7.74
N ALA A 318 7.12 -4.51 -7.83
CA ALA A 318 6.61 -3.77 -6.66
C ALA A 318 6.41 -4.70 -5.44
N ALA A 319 6.22 -6.01 -5.67
CA ALA A 319 6.13 -6.99 -4.59
C ALA A 319 7.38 -7.10 -3.67
N VAL A 320 8.56 -6.60 -4.07
CA VAL A 320 9.81 -6.81 -3.31
C VAL A 320 10.04 -5.73 -2.24
N PHE A 321 9.31 -4.62 -2.20
CA PHE A 321 9.65 -3.53 -1.28
C PHE A 321 8.76 -3.55 -0.04
N PRO A 322 9.32 -3.78 1.16
CA PRO A 322 8.55 -3.85 2.40
C PRO A 322 7.80 -2.55 2.74
N VAL A 323 8.31 -1.40 2.26
CA VAL A 323 7.81 -0.06 2.61
C VAL A 323 6.46 0.25 1.95
N TYR A 324 6.09 -0.44 0.86
CA TYR A 324 4.89 -0.12 0.07
C TYR A 324 3.56 -0.38 0.76
N LYS A 325 3.54 -1.12 1.86
CA LYS A 325 2.28 -1.47 2.56
C LYS A 325 1.81 -0.44 3.57
N GLN A 326 2.66 0.50 4.01
CA GLN A 326 2.25 1.44 5.05
C GLN A 326 1.43 2.60 4.48
N GLY A 327 0.12 2.40 4.40
CA GLY A 327 -0.87 3.44 4.21
C GLY A 327 -1.21 3.84 2.77
N TYR A 328 -0.46 3.37 1.77
CA TYR A 328 -0.75 3.58 0.35
C TYR A 328 -1.95 2.77 -0.17
N GLN A 329 -2.08 1.51 0.27
CA GLN A 329 -3.10 0.58 -0.19
C GLN A 329 -4.13 0.33 0.90
N GLU A 330 -5.40 0.48 0.54
CA GLU A 330 -6.55 0.09 1.36
C GLU A 330 -7.39 -0.96 0.64
N SER A 331 -8.16 -1.74 1.39
CA SER A 331 -9.10 -2.71 0.84
C SER A 331 -10.50 -2.48 1.41
N LYS A 332 -11.52 -2.53 0.54
CA LYS A 332 -12.92 -2.41 0.91
C LYS A 332 -13.74 -3.47 0.19
N THR A 333 -14.61 -4.13 0.94
CA THR A 333 -15.65 -5.01 0.39
C THR A 333 -16.98 -4.30 0.52
N VAL A 334 -17.74 -4.23 -0.58
CA VAL A 334 -19.06 -3.62 -0.60
C VAL A 334 -20.09 -4.67 -0.98
N LYS A 335 -21.05 -4.86 -0.08
CA LYS A 335 -22.21 -5.76 -0.21
C LYS A 335 -23.45 -4.97 0.21
N LEU A 336 -24.15 -4.38 -0.75
CA LEU A 336 -25.34 -3.56 -0.47
C LEU A 336 -26.63 -4.32 -0.78
N GLY A 337 -27.49 -4.43 0.24
CA GLY A 337 -28.85 -4.96 0.15
C GLY A 337 -29.79 -4.07 -0.64
N ALA A 338 -31.08 -4.42 -0.67
CA ALA A 338 -32.09 -3.55 -1.29
C ALA A 338 -32.26 -2.32 -0.37
N ASN A 339 -32.39 -1.12 -0.95
CA ASN A 339 -32.56 0.15 -0.22
C ASN A 339 -31.39 0.58 0.70
N ALA A 340 -30.27 -0.13 0.71
CA ALA A 340 -29.08 0.30 1.45
C ALA A 340 -28.55 1.64 0.93
N ALA A 341 -28.16 2.53 1.84
CA ALA A 341 -27.50 3.77 1.48
C ALA A 341 -26.19 3.49 0.70
N PRO A 342 -25.75 4.41 -0.17
CA PRO A 342 -24.48 4.26 -0.86
C PRO A 342 -23.32 4.08 0.13
N ALA A 343 -22.45 3.10 -0.11
CA ALA A 343 -21.20 2.98 0.63
C ALA A 343 -20.25 4.08 0.15
N THR A 344 -19.79 4.91 1.06
CA THR A 344 -18.85 6.00 0.76
C THR A 344 -17.48 5.74 1.36
N TRP A 345 -16.45 6.23 0.69
CA TRP A 345 -15.08 6.16 1.16
C TRP A 345 -14.31 7.40 0.72
N THR A 346 -13.49 7.93 1.62
CA THR A 346 -12.70 9.15 1.37
C THR A 346 -11.22 8.80 1.29
N ALA A 347 -10.56 9.27 0.24
CA ALA A 347 -9.14 9.15 -0.01
C ALA A 347 -8.30 10.07 0.93
N SER A 348 -8.35 9.83 2.24
CA SER A 348 -7.82 10.75 3.26
C SER A 348 -6.32 10.99 3.18
N LYS A 349 -5.55 10.01 2.69
CA LYS A 349 -4.08 10.05 2.59
C LYS A 349 -3.55 10.62 1.28
N LEU A 350 -4.41 11.01 0.34
CA LEU A 350 -3.98 11.60 -0.93
C LEU A 350 -3.35 12.98 -0.71
N VAL A 351 -2.12 13.19 -1.18
CA VAL A 351 -1.40 14.48 -1.11
C VAL A 351 -1.12 15.03 -2.51
N SER A 352 -0.78 16.32 -2.60
CA SER A 352 -0.30 16.94 -3.85
C SER A 352 0.90 16.15 -4.40
N PHE A 353 0.90 15.81 -5.69
CA PHE A 353 1.92 14.95 -6.30
C PHE A 353 2.18 13.66 -5.49
N GLY A 354 1.10 13.04 -5.05
CA GLY A 354 1.05 11.74 -4.42
C GLY A 354 -0.08 10.89 -4.99
N PHE A 355 -0.13 9.62 -4.60
CA PHE A 355 -1.14 8.68 -5.06
C PHE A 355 -1.46 7.62 -4.02
N MET A 356 -2.68 7.07 -4.10
CA MET A 356 -3.15 5.99 -3.22
C MET A 356 -4.00 4.97 -3.98
N ARG A 357 -4.00 3.73 -3.50
CA ARG A 357 -4.69 2.60 -4.11
C ARG A 357 -5.81 2.09 -3.21
N LEU A 358 -6.96 1.82 -3.82
CA LEU A 358 -8.07 1.13 -3.18
C LEU A 358 -8.35 -0.16 -3.94
N ASP A 359 -8.24 -1.29 -3.26
CA ASP A 359 -8.76 -2.57 -3.72
C ASP A 359 -10.23 -2.68 -3.31
N LEU A 360 -11.14 -2.70 -4.28
CA LEU A 360 -12.58 -2.73 -4.08
C LEU A 360 -13.14 -4.09 -4.52
N SER A 361 -13.73 -4.83 -3.59
CA SER A 361 -14.43 -6.08 -3.88
C SER A 361 -15.94 -5.86 -3.84
N LEU A 362 -16.62 -6.05 -4.98
CA LEU A 362 -18.08 -5.91 -5.09
C LEU A 362 -18.74 -7.28 -5.03
N GLN A 363 -19.67 -7.46 -4.10
CA GLN A 363 -20.36 -8.74 -3.89
C GLN A 363 -21.86 -8.54 -3.97
N ALA A 364 -22.54 -9.44 -4.68
CA ALA A 364 -23.99 -9.50 -4.59
C ALA A 364 -24.39 -9.87 -3.15
N PRO A 365 -25.49 -9.30 -2.62
CA PRO A 365 -25.96 -9.62 -1.28
C PRO A 365 -26.32 -11.11 -1.13
N ASP A 366 -26.71 -11.74 -2.24
CA ASP A 366 -27.09 -13.14 -2.37
C ASP A 366 -26.65 -13.69 -3.74
N THR A 367 -26.73 -15.01 -3.93
CA THR A 367 -26.36 -15.71 -5.18
C THR A 367 -27.48 -15.72 -6.23
N LYS A 368 -28.72 -15.41 -5.83
CA LYS A 368 -29.97 -15.51 -6.62
C LYS A 368 -30.23 -14.28 -7.48
N ASN A 369 -29.54 -13.19 -7.17
CA ASN A 369 -29.67 -11.91 -7.84
C ASN A 369 -28.37 -11.54 -8.55
N GLN A 370 -28.53 -11.16 -9.81
CA GLN A 370 -27.57 -10.30 -10.46
C GLN A 370 -27.75 -8.88 -9.93
N VAL A 371 -26.68 -8.28 -9.40
CA VAL A 371 -26.71 -6.91 -8.88
C VAL A 371 -25.84 -5.99 -9.70
N THR A 372 -26.37 -4.83 -10.07
CA THR A 372 -25.58 -3.78 -10.72
C THR A 372 -25.28 -2.67 -9.74
N TYR A 373 -23.99 -2.46 -9.47
CA TYR A 373 -23.44 -1.33 -8.74
C TYR A 373 -23.07 -0.20 -9.68
N ALA A 374 -23.25 1.04 -9.24
CA ALA A 374 -22.59 2.21 -9.80
C ALA A 374 -21.48 2.67 -8.86
N ILE A 375 -20.27 2.76 -9.39
CA ILE A 375 -19.12 3.38 -8.74
C ILE A 375 -19.01 4.80 -9.30
N SER A 376 -19.06 5.82 -8.46
CA SER A 376 -18.94 7.23 -8.85
C SER A 376 -18.02 8.01 -7.91
N ALA A 377 -17.56 9.18 -8.37
CA ALA A 377 -16.85 10.15 -7.56
C ALA A 377 -17.56 11.50 -7.67
N ALA A 378 -18.02 12.03 -6.54
CA ALA A 378 -18.85 13.24 -6.49
C ALA A 378 -18.06 14.52 -6.83
N SER A 379 -16.78 14.57 -6.44
CA SER A 379 -15.88 15.66 -6.76
C SER A 379 -14.45 15.14 -6.92
N GLN A 380 -13.73 15.76 -7.85
CA GLN A 380 -12.30 15.58 -8.05
C GLN A 380 -11.71 16.99 -8.10
N GLY A 381 -10.61 17.26 -7.38
CA GLY A 381 -9.83 18.48 -7.60
C GLY A 381 -9.38 18.56 -9.06
N ALA A 382 -9.10 19.76 -9.58
CA ALA A 382 -8.77 19.96 -10.99
C ALA A 382 -7.56 19.12 -11.46
N GLY A 383 -6.59 18.85 -10.58
CA GLY A 383 -5.44 17.98 -10.78
C GLY A 383 -5.58 16.57 -10.20
N THR A 384 -6.75 16.19 -9.69
CA THR A 384 -7.00 14.85 -9.15
C THR A 384 -7.61 13.96 -10.24
N THR A 385 -6.98 12.83 -10.52
CA THR A 385 -7.48 11.81 -11.46
C THR A 385 -7.69 10.49 -10.74
N ILE A 386 -8.87 9.89 -10.91
CA ILE A 386 -9.16 8.53 -10.45
C ILE A 386 -9.07 7.59 -11.65
N PHE A 387 -8.14 6.65 -11.60
CA PHE A 387 -8.10 5.53 -12.52
C PHE A 387 -8.73 4.30 -11.87
N TYR A 388 -9.33 3.45 -12.69
CA TYR A 388 -9.86 2.17 -12.23
C TYR A 388 -9.66 1.09 -13.30
N ARG A 389 -9.65 -0.16 -12.86
CA ARG A 389 -9.72 -1.35 -13.71
C ARG A 389 -10.18 -2.56 -12.90
N ALA A 390 -10.67 -3.59 -13.57
CA ALA A 390 -10.82 -4.90 -12.93
C ALA A 390 -9.44 -5.43 -12.53
N LYS A 391 -9.33 -6.16 -11.42
CA LYS A 391 -8.05 -6.66 -10.89
C LYS A 391 -7.26 -7.52 -11.88
N THR A 392 -7.96 -8.21 -12.79
CA THR A 392 -7.38 -9.03 -13.87
C THR A 392 -7.06 -8.26 -15.15
N ALA A 393 -7.52 -7.01 -15.28
CA ALA A 393 -7.29 -6.20 -16.46
C ALA A 393 -5.95 -5.46 -16.38
N LYS A 394 -5.31 -5.26 -17.53
CA LYS A 394 -4.04 -4.51 -17.62
C LYS A 394 -4.24 -3.01 -17.82
N LYS A 395 -5.29 -2.62 -18.56
CA LYS A 395 -5.50 -1.22 -18.97
C LYS A 395 -6.24 -0.43 -17.89
N TRP A 396 -5.66 0.70 -17.48
CA TRP A 396 -6.32 1.70 -16.64
C TRP A 396 -7.35 2.50 -17.44
N THR A 397 -8.50 2.78 -16.80
CA THR A 397 -9.56 3.65 -17.33
C THR A 397 -9.77 4.82 -16.39
N LYS A 398 -9.94 6.03 -16.92
CA LYS A 398 -10.26 7.22 -16.10
C LYS A 398 -11.73 7.17 -15.66
N LEU A 399 -12.00 7.46 -14.40
CA LEU A 399 -13.34 7.73 -13.87
C LEU A 399 -13.50 9.25 -13.78
N ASP A 400 -14.28 9.85 -14.69
CA ASP A 400 -14.50 11.30 -14.69
C ASP A 400 -15.50 11.71 -13.59
N ALA A 401 -15.29 12.87 -12.97
CA ALA A 401 -16.20 13.42 -11.98
C ALA A 401 -17.63 13.54 -12.55
N GLY A 402 -18.64 13.18 -11.75
CA GLY A 402 -20.04 13.17 -12.20
C GLY A 402 -20.44 12.00 -13.12
N THR A 403 -19.48 11.17 -13.54
CA THR A 403 -19.77 9.91 -14.26
C THR A 403 -19.86 8.73 -13.30
N SER A 404 -20.47 7.64 -13.75
CA SER A 404 -20.51 6.39 -12.98
C SER A 404 -20.10 5.19 -13.84
N LYS A 405 -19.28 4.32 -13.26
CA LYS A 405 -18.99 2.99 -13.80
C LYS A 405 -20.03 2.01 -13.27
N LYS A 406 -20.82 1.44 -14.17
CA LYS A 406 -21.67 0.29 -13.86
C LYS A 406 -20.87 -1.00 -13.83
N VAL A 407 -21.01 -1.76 -12.75
CA VAL A 407 -20.44 -3.08 -12.55
C VAL A 407 -21.56 -4.03 -12.18
N THR A 408 -21.68 -5.12 -12.92
CA THR A 408 -22.70 -6.14 -12.66
C THR A 408 -22.04 -7.37 -12.05
N VAL A 409 -22.39 -7.68 -10.81
CA VAL A 409 -22.05 -8.95 -10.16
C VAL A 409 -23.11 -9.96 -10.57
N GLY A 410 -22.69 -11.01 -11.27
CA GLY A 410 -23.57 -12.02 -11.83
C GLY A 410 -24.08 -13.02 -10.80
N CYS A 411 -25.08 -13.77 -11.25
CA CYS A 411 -25.68 -14.90 -10.54
C CYS A 411 -24.63 -15.92 -10.11
N GLY A 412 -24.49 -16.14 -8.80
CA GLY A 412 -23.48 -17.03 -8.23
C GLY A 412 -22.04 -16.71 -8.63
N SER A 413 -21.78 -15.57 -9.28
CA SER A 413 -20.42 -15.15 -9.57
C SER A 413 -19.81 -14.69 -8.26
N GLY A 414 -18.62 -15.17 -7.95
CA GLY A 414 -17.84 -14.65 -6.83
C GLY A 414 -17.61 -13.12 -6.94
N PRO A 415 -16.96 -12.54 -5.93
CA PRO A 415 -16.69 -11.10 -5.91
C PRO A 415 -16.11 -10.58 -7.23
N GLN A 416 -16.58 -9.41 -7.64
CA GLN A 416 -15.95 -8.65 -8.72
C GLN A 416 -14.93 -7.69 -8.11
N ASP A 417 -13.65 -8.03 -8.27
CA ASP A 417 -12.54 -7.25 -7.72
C ASP A 417 -12.07 -6.17 -8.70
N TYR A 418 -11.99 -4.94 -8.20
CA TYR A 418 -11.47 -3.76 -8.89
C TYR A 418 -10.31 -3.15 -8.12
N VAL A 419 -9.45 -2.47 -8.87
CA VAL A 419 -8.40 -1.62 -8.31
C VAL A 419 -8.69 -0.20 -8.76
N LEU A 420 -8.74 0.73 -7.81
CA LEU A 420 -8.83 2.16 -8.05
C LEU A 420 -7.52 2.82 -7.61
N LEU A 421 -7.04 3.75 -8.43
CA LEU A 421 -5.82 4.51 -8.19
C LEU A 421 -6.17 5.99 -8.22
N PHE A 422 -6.00 6.65 -7.08
CA PHE A 422 -6.21 8.08 -6.91
C PHE A 422 -4.86 8.76 -7.06
N VAL A 423 -4.74 9.70 -7.99
CA VAL A 423 -3.50 10.44 -8.26
C VAL A 423 -3.83 11.92 -8.19
N SER A 424 -3.07 12.69 -7.42
CA SER A 424 -3.16 14.15 -7.44
C SER A 424 -1.90 14.75 -8.03
N THR A 425 -2.09 15.69 -8.94
CA THR A 425 -1.05 16.58 -9.50
C THR A 425 -1.43 18.04 -9.23
N ASP A 426 -2.24 18.28 -8.20
CA ASP A 426 -2.67 19.62 -7.81
C ASP A 426 -1.50 20.42 -7.24
N GLY A 427 -1.43 21.72 -7.54
CA GLY A 427 -0.44 22.63 -6.95
C GLY A 427 -0.75 23.05 -5.51
N THR A 428 -1.80 22.49 -4.93
CA THR A 428 -2.26 22.68 -3.56
C THR A 428 -2.66 21.33 -2.99
N ASP A 429 -2.89 21.24 -1.67
CA ASP A 429 -3.45 20.03 -1.10
C ASP A 429 -4.81 19.75 -1.73
N PRO A 430 -5.03 18.54 -2.32
CA PRO A 430 -6.22 18.25 -3.08
C PRO A 430 -7.44 18.13 -2.15
N PRO A 431 -8.64 18.55 -2.60
CA PRO A 431 -9.88 18.07 -2.00
C PRO A 431 -9.84 16.54 -1.98
N LYS A 432 -10.06 15.93 -0.81
CA LYS A 432 -10.00 14.47 -0.67
C LYS A 432 -11.16 13.85 -1.44
N PRO A 433 -10.92 13.09 -2.53
CA PRO A 433 -12.01 12.55 -3.32
C PRO A 433 -12.84 11.56 -2.51
N VAL A 434 -14.16 11.64 -2.66
CA VAL A 434 -15.12 10.69 -2.07
C VAL A 434 -15.61 9.77 -3.16
N LEU A 435 -15.31 8.48 -3.01
CA LEU A 435 -15.87 7.41 -3.82
C LEU A 435 -17.22 7.01 -3.23
N SER A 436 -18.20 6.82 -4.10
CA SER A 436 -19.53 6.31 -3.73
C SER A 436 -19.83 5.05 -4.53
N VAL A 437 -20.30 4.02 -3.86
CA VAL A 437 -20.80 2.79 -4.46
C VAL A 437 -22.28 2.66 -4.09
N ALA A 438 -23.14 2.71 -5.10
CA ALA A 438 -24.59 2.56 -4.92
C ALA A 438 -25.10 1.38 -5.71
N ARG A 439 -26.06 0.63 -5.16
CA ARG A 439 -26.82 -0.36 -5.94
C ARG A 439 -27.77 0.38 -6.88
N GLN A 440 -27.67 0.15 -8.18
CA GLN A 440 -28.58 0.73 -9.18
C GLN A 440 -29.75 -0.17 -9.51
N SER A 441 -29.51 -1.48 -9.59
CA SER A 441 -30.55 -2.44 -9.92
C SER A 441 -30.23 -3.83 -9.40
N SER A 442 -31.28 -4.64 -9.36
CA SER A 442 -31.21 -6.07 -9.16
C SER A 442 -32.00 -6.75 -10.26
N LYS A 443 -31.55 -7.91 -10.70
CA LYS A 443 -32.33 -8.78 -11.56
C LYS A 443 -32.23 -10.21 -11.02
N LYS A 444 -33.39 -10.83 -10.78
CA LYS A 444 -33.45 -12.25 -10.42
C LYS A 444 -32.83 -13.07 -11.56
N CYS A 445 -31.99 -14.03 -11.19
CA CYS A 445 -31.28 -14.86 -12.13
C CYS A 445 -32.24 -15.74 -12.93
N PRO A 446 -32.11 -15.82 -14.28
CA PRO A 446 -32.97 -16.68 -15.07
C PRO A 446 -32.64 -18.14 -14.79
N CYS A 447 -33.65 -18.90 -14.39
CA CYS A 447 -33.64 -20.35 -14.41
C CYS A 447 -33.32 -20.86 -15.81
N THR A 448 -32.11 -21.39 -16.02
CA THR A 448 -31.82 -22.13 -17.24
C THR A 448 -32.48 -23.49 -17.11
N SER A 449 -33.65 -23.65 -17.72
CA SER A 449 -34.22 -24.96 -18.01
C SER A 449 -33.25 -25.67 -18.94
N ALA A 450 -32.38 -26.51 -18.36
CA ALA A 450 -31.52 -27.39 -19.11
C ALA A 450 -32.40 -28.23 -20.06
N ARG A 451 -32.06 -28.15 -21.36
CA ARG A 451 -32.53 -28.96 -22.49
C ARG A 451 -33.66 -29.96 -22.18
N ARG A 452 -34.84 -29.69 -22.74
CA ARG A 452 -35.93 -30.66 -22.94
C ARG A 452 -35.39 -31.99 -23.49
N SER A 453 -35.17 -32.97 -22.62
CA SER A 453 -35.10 -34.38 -23.00
C SER A 453 -36.51 -34.93 -23.00
N LEU A 454 -36.94 -35.48 -24.14
CA LEU A 454 -38.32 -35.92 -24.42
C LEU A 454 -38.73 -37.22 -23.69
N LEU A 455 -37.92 -37.77 -22.80
CA LEU A 455 -38.13 -39.09 -22.18
C LEU A 455 -37.68 -39.10 -20.72
N SER A 456 -38.39 -38.41 -19.83
CA SER A 456 -38.57 -38.79 -18.42
C SER A 456 -39.37 -37.73 -17.67
N LEU A 457 -40.49 -38.14 -17.08
CA LEU A 457 -41.17 -37.42 -16.01
C LEU A 457 -40.19 -37.13 -14.86
N ARG A 458 -39.70 -35.90 -14.79
CA ARG A 458 -39.29 -35.21 -13.55
C ARG A 458 -39.15 -33.73 -13.88
N GLN A 459 -40.20 -32.99 -13.56
CA GLN A 459 -40.20 -31.54 -13.51
C GLN A 459 -39.32 -31.17 -12.31
N GLU A 460 -38.03 -30.93 -12.52
CA GLU A 460 -37.25 -30.11 -11.59
C GLU A 460 -37.81 -28.70 -11.73
N SER A 461 -38.76 -28.38 -10.85
CA SER A 461 -39.35 -27.06 -10.74
C SER A 461 -38.24 -26.09 -10.38
N CYS A 462 -38.13 -25.01 -11.16
CA CYS A 462 -37.41 -23.82 -10.74
C CYS A 462 -38.31 -23.00 -9.80
N GLU A 463 -38.89 -23.67 -8.81
CA GLU A 463 -39.56 -23.02 -7.69
C GLU A 463 -38.49 -22.25 -6.94
N SER A 464 -38.73 -20.95 -6.71
CA SER A 464 -37.77 -20.12 -6.01
C SER A 464 -37.38 -20.78 -4.70
N GLU A 465 -36.10 -20.70 -4.35
CA GLU A 465 -35.49 -21.14 -3.09
C GLU A 465 -36.06 -20.32 -1.90
N GLY A 466 -37.38 -20.31 -1.73
CA GLY A 466 -38.19 -19.40 -0.92
C GLY A 466 -39.69 -19.34 -1.31
N ALA A 467 -40.11 -19.84 -2.49
CA ALA A 467 -41.54 -19.89 -2.90
C ALA A 467 -42.42 -20.62 -1.89
N CYS A 468 -41.84 -21.62 -1.23
CA CYS A 468 -42.50 -22.36 -0.20
C CYS A 468 -42.70 -21.55 1.10
N LEU A 469 -41.91 -20.49 1.34
CA LEU A 469 -41.95 -19.67 2.55
C LEU A 469 -42.86 -18.47 2.36
N ASP A 470 -42.96 -17.94 1.13
CA ASP A 470 -43.80 -16.78 0.80
C ASP A 470 -45.27 -17.01 1.20
N GLY A 471 -45.88 -16.00 1.79
CA GLY A 471 -47.27 -16.01 2.21
C GLY A 471 -47.49 -15.91 3.72
N THR A 472 -48.73 -16.21 4.13
CA THR A 472 -49.21 -16.10 5.51
C THR A 472 -49.47 -17.48 6.10
N TRP A 473 -48.86 -17.71 7.26
CA TRP A 473 -48.82 -18.97 7.97
C TRP A 473 -49.44 -18.82 9.36
N LYS A 474 -50.24 -19.79 9.79
CA LYS A 474 -50.94 -19.82 11.09
C LYS A 474 -50.39 -20.94 11.94
N LEU A 475 -50.17 -20.67 13.22
CA LEU A 475 -49.59 -21.63 14.16
C LEU A 475 -50.37 -22.94 14.14
N ASP A 476 -49.67 -24.04 13.93
CA ASP A 476 -50.21 -25.39 14.01
C ASP A 476 -49.75 -25.98 15.35
N LEU A 477 -50.68 -26.00 16.31
CA LEU A 477 -50.41 -26.46 17.67
C LEU A 477 -50.03 -27.95 17.71
N ASP A 478 -50.60 -28.78 16.83
CA ASP A 478 -50.30 -30.22 16.79
C ASP A 478 -48.90 -30.47 16.24
N SER A 479 -48.54 -29.81 15.14
CA SER A 479 -47.19 -29.88 14.59
C SER A 479 -46.15 -29.25 15.52
N LEU A 480 -46.51 -28.15 16.22
CA LEU A 480 -45.64 -27.51 17.19
C LEU A 480 -45.33 -28.45 18.37
N LYS A 481 -46.32 -29.20 18.85
CA LYS A 481 -46.14 -30.19 19.91
C LYS A 481 -45.05 -31.20 19.55
N ALA A 482 -45.11 -31.73 18.33
CA ALA A 482 -44.10 -32.66 17.82
C ALA A 482 -42.72 -31.98 17.64
N ALA A 483 -42.69 -30.74 17.15
CA ALA A 483 -41.45 -29.99 16.95
C ALA A 483 -40.73 -29.69 18.28
N ILE A 484 -41.45 -29.28 19.33
CA ILE A 484 -40.89 -29.04 20.68
C ILE A 484 -40.30 -30.33 21.26
N GLN A 485 -41.04 -31.44 21.16
CA GLN A 485 -40.53 -32.74 21.64
C GLN A 485 -39.26 -33.16 20.89
N ALA A 486 -39.22 -32.97 19.57
CA ALA A 486 -38.05 -33.28 18.76
C ALA A 486 -36.85 -32.37 19.08
N ALA A 487 -37.09 -31.08 19.30
CA ALA A 487 -36.04 -30.13 19.65
C ALA A 487 -35.42 -30.41 21.03
N LEU A 488 -36.25 -30.68 22.04
CA LEU A 488 -35.76 -30.98 23.39
C LEU A 488 -34.94 -32.29 23.44
N ALA A 489 -35.33 -33.29 22.65
CA ALA A 489 -34.55 -34.52 22.49
C ALA A 489 -33.18 -34.32 21.81
N LYS A 490 -33.01 -33.26 21.00
CA LYS A 490 -31.71 -32.90 20.42
C LYS A 490 -30.77 -32.23 21.45
N SER A 491 -31.33 -31.55 22.45
CA SER A 491 -30.57 -30.75 23.42
C SER A 491 -29.91 -31.59 24.52
N SER A 492 -30.52 -32.71 24.92
CA SER A 492 -29.87 -33.69 25.79
C SER A 492 -30.44 -35.09 25.59
N ALA A 493 -29.55 -36.10 25.61
CA ALA A 493 -29.95 -37.50 25.44
C ALA A 493 -30.78 -38.04 26.60
N ASP A 494 -30.73 -37.40 27.77
CA ASP A 494 -31.49 -37.74 28.98
C ASP A 494 -32.67 -36.81 29.25
N ALA A 495 -32.94 -35.84 28.36
CA ALA A 495 -34.06 -34.93 28.54
C ALA A 495 -35.39 -35.63 28.30
N THR A 496 -36.33 -35.50 29.23
CA THR A 496 -37.72 -35.95 29.06
C THR A 496 -38.69 -34.78 29.16
N VAL A 497 -39.81 -34.90 28.45
CA VAL A 497 -40.88 -33.89 28.44
C VAL A 497 -42.20 -34.60 28.65
N THR A 498 -42.94 -34.15 29.66
CA THR A 498 -44.27 -34.66 30.00
C THR A 498 -45.23 -33.48 30.17
N ASN A 499 -46.53 -33.77 30.16
CA ASN A 499 -47.59 -32.77 30.36
C ASN A 499 -47.54 -31.54 29.42
N LEU A 500 -46.93 -31.66 28.23
CA LEU A 500 -46.85 -30.58 27.24
C LEU A 500 -48.24 -30.13 26.79
N LYS A 501 -48.57 -28.88 27.14
CA LYS A 501 -49.77 -28.15 26.75
C LYS A 501 -49.37 -26.92 25.94
N LEU A 502 -50.12 -26.66 24.88
CA LEU A 502 -49.93 -25.51 24.00
C LEU A 502 -51.26 -24.78 23.85
N GLY A 503 -51.22 -23.45 23.71
CA GLY A 503 -52.40 -22.61 23.52
C GLY A 503 -52.09 -21.32 22.77
N GLY A 504 -53.13 -20.52 22.53
CA GLY A 504 -53.03 -19.24 21.83
C GLY A 504 -52.93 -19.36 20.32
N SER A 505 -52.48 -18.28 19.67
CA SER A 505 -52.26 -18.26 18.22
C SER A 505 -51.05 -17.43 17.83
N SER A 506 -50.43 -17.78 16.70
CA SER A 506 -49.37 -17.00 16.08
C SER A 506 -49.58 -16.96 14.56
N THR A 507 -49.16 -15.84 13.95
CA THR A 507 -49.15 -15.66 12.50
C THR A 507 -47.74 -15.30 12.06
N PHE A 508 -47.17 -16.08 11.15
CA PHE A 508 -45.93 -15.75 10.46
C PHE A 508 -46.25 -15.29 9.04
N VAL A 509 -45.66 -14.17 8.61
CA VAL A 509 -45.80 -13.65 7.25
C VAL A 509 -44.40 -13.44 6.69
N TYR A 510 -44.15 -14.00 5.52
CA TYR A 510 -42.98 -13.70 4.72
C TYR A 510 -43.42 -13.12 3.38
N ASP A 511 -42.84 -11.97 3.03
CA ASP A 511 -43.04 -11.31 1.75
C ASP A 511 -41.71 -11.36 0.98
N GLU A 512 -41.61 -12.27 0.01
CA GLU A 512 -40.41 -12.44 -0.81
C GLU A 512 -40.07 -11.13 -1.56
N ALA A 513 -41.09 -10.41 -2.04
CA ALA A 513 -40.93 -9.20 -2.85
C ALA A 513 -40.40 -8.01 -2.02
N ALA A 514 -40.88 -7.85 -0.80
CA ALA A 514 -40.40 -6.84 0.14
C ALA A 514 -39.12 -7.27 0.89
N SER A 515 -38.78 -8.57 0.87
CA SER A 515 -37.72 -9.16 1.71
C SER A 515 -37.93 -8.85 3.19
N THR A 516 -39.18 -8.96 3.65
CA THR A 516 -39.54 -8.74 5.05
C THR A 516 -40.24 -9.97 5.62
N ALA A 517 -40.06 -10.19 6.92
CA ALA A 517 -40.80 -11.21 7.65
C ALA A 517 -41.39 -10.61 8.93
N SER A 518 -42.54 -11.11 9.36
CA SER A 518 -43.15 -10.75 10.64
C SER A 518 -43.73 -11.97 11.36
N MET A 519 -43.67 -11.94 12.68
CA MET A 519 -44.35 -12.86 13.60
C MET A 519 -45.25 -12.04 14.52
N SER A 520 -46.53 -12.37 14.55
CA SER A 520 -47.49 -11.83 15.53
C SER A 520 -47.97 -12.96 16.42
N PHE A 521 -47.94 -12.76 17.73
CA PHE A 521 -48.37 -13.71 18.75
C PHE A 521 -49.55 -13.11 19.52
N ASP A 522 -50.56 -13.94 19.77
CA ASP A 522 -51.71 -13.65 20.61
C ASP A 522 -51.77 -14.74 21.69
N HIS A 523 -51.15 -14.42 22.84
CA HIS A 523 -50.98 -15.30 24.01
C HIS A 523 -50.61 -16.74 23.65
N THR A 524 -49.57 -16.91 22.83
CA THR A 524 -49.05 -18.25 22.49
C THR A 524 -48.40 -18.83 23.74
N THR A 525 -49.04 -19.84 24.32
CA THR A 525 -48.64 -20.42 25.60
C THR A 525 -48.03 -21.80 25.43
N ILE A 526 -46.97 -22.08 26.17
CA ILE A 526 -46.28 -23.37 26.21
C ILE A 526 -46.07 -23.74 27.68
N SER A 527 -46.61 -24.88 28.11
CA SER A 527 -46.47 -25.37 29.47
C SER A 527 -46.04 -26.83 29.44
N TYR A 528 -44.99 -27.21 30.15
CA TYR A 528 -44.53 -28.60 30.23
C TYR A 528 -43.75 -28.90 31.50
N ASP A 529 -43.73 -30.18 31.85
CA ASP A 529 -42.80 -30.72 32.82
C ASP A 529 -41.59 -31.30 32.08
N GLY A 530 -40.39 -30.83 32.42
CA GLY A 530 -39.13 -31.34 31.89
C GLY A 530 -38.34 -32.10 32.95
N SER A 531 -37.50 -33.04 32.52
CA SER A 531 -36.40 -33.50 33.36
C SER A 531 -35.13 -33.68 32.55
N ALA A 532 -33.98 -33.30 33.12
CA ALA A 532 -32.66 -33.51 32.52
C ALA A 532 -31.61 -33.56 33.62
N SER A 533 -30.64 -34.47 33.50
CA SER A 533 -29.52 -34.62 34.43
C SER A 533 -29.93 -34.70 35.91
N GLY A 534 -31.08 -35.34 36.19
CA GLY A 534 -31.61 -35.55 37.54
C GLY A 534 -32.41 -34.38 38.12
N TYR A 535 -32.54 -33.25 37.41
CA TYR A 535 -33.42 -32.15 37.80
C TYR A 535 -34.77 -32.31 37.11
N GLU A 536 -35.86 -32.08 37.85
CA GLU A 536 -37.21 -31.95 37.30
C GLU A 536 -37.64 -30.49 37.37
N VAL A 537 -38.24 -30.01 36.29
CA VAL A 537 -38.69 -28.62 36.16
C VAL A 537 -40.12 -28.57 35.62
N HIS A 538 -40.87 -27.55 36.02
CA HIS A 538 -42.07 -27.11 35.32
C HIS A 538 -41.76 -25.79 34.64
N ILE A 539 -42.09 -25.65 33.36
CA ILE A 539 -41.83 -24.44 32.58
C ILE A 539 -43.14 -23.97 31.97
N ASP A 540 -43.50 -22.72 32.24
CA ASP A 540 -44.57 -21.98 31.60
C ASP A 540 -43.98 -20.83 30.78
N ILE A 541 -44.49 -20.64 29.56
CA ILE A 541 -44.10 -19.58 28.63
C ILE A 541 -45.38 -18.95 28.09
N ASP A 542 -45.48 -17.61 28.14
CA ASP A 542 -46.52 -16.83 27.46
C ASP A 542 -45.86 -15.79 26.54
N ILE A 543 -46.28 -15.79 25.27
CA ILE A 543 -45.73 -14.93 24.23
C ILE A 543 -46.86 -14.09 23.65
N ASN A 544 -46.72 -12.78 23.77
CA ASN A 544 -47.71 -11.84 23.25
C ASN A 544 -47.01 -10.65 22.60
N GLY A 545 -47.42 -10.29 21.39
CA GLY A 545 -46.86 -9.14 20.68
C GLY A 545 -46.55 -9.39 19.22
N LYS A 546 -45.63 -8.59 18.67
CA LYS A 546 -45.24 -8.64 17.26
C LYS A 546 -43.77 -8.33 17.09
N ALA A 547 -43.09 -9.12 16.27
CA ALA A 547 -41.73 -8.86 15.78
C ALA A 547 -41.75 -8.82 14.25
N GLN A 548 -41.06 -7.86 13.63
CA GLN A 548 -41.02 -7.69 12.18
C GLN A 548 -39.74 -7.00 11.74
N GLY A 549 -39.27 -7.28 10.53
CA GLY A 549 -38.15 -6.55 9.96
C GLY A 549 -37.73 -7.08 8.59
N PRO A 550 -36.73 -6.44 7.98
CA PRO A 550 -36.08 -6.98 6.79
C PRO A 550 -35.33 -8.27 7.14
N VAL A 551 -35.31 -9.20 6.19
CA VAL A 551 -34.59 -10.46 6.33
C VAL A 551 -33.49 -10.61 5.28
N ALA A 552 -32.42 -11.31 5.67
CA ALA A 552 -31.36 -11.73 4.77
C ALA A 552 -31.22 -13.25 4.80
N MET A 553 -31.35 -13.88 3.63
CA MET A 553 -31.17 -15.32 3.47
C MET A 553 -29.69 -15.69 3.68
N THR A 554 -29.43 -16.72 4.47
CA THR A 554 -28.06 -17.19 4.82
C THR A 554 -27.73 -18.56 4.22
N GLY A 555 -28.70 -19.18 3.54
CA GLY A 555 -28.60 -20.48 2.89
C GLY A 555 -29.87 -20.77 2.07
N ASP A 556 -30.04 -22.02 1.66
CA ASP A 556 -31.22 -22.47 0.90
C ASP A 556 -32.47 -22.60 1.77
N ASP A 557 -32.26 -22.80 3.08
CA ASP A 557 -33.25 -23.10 4.10
C ASP A 557 -33.07 -22.24 5.36
N SER A 558 -32.40 -21.09 5.25
CA SER A 558 -32.17 -20.21 6.41
C SER A 558 -32.16 -18.71 6.11
N PHE A 559 -32.54 -17.91 7.11
CA PHE A 559 -32.49 -16.45 7.09
C PHE A 559 -32.16 -15.86 8.48
N HIS A 560 -31.89 -14.56 8.56
CA HIS A 560 -31.86 -13.79 9.81
C HIS A 560 -32.52 -12.42 9.57
N TRP A 561 -33.02 -11.78 10.63
CA TRP A 561 -33.48 -10.39 10.56
C TRP A 561 -32.28 -9.43 10.63
N THR A 562 -32.29 -8.36 9.83
CA THR A 562 -31.18 -7.38 9.83
C THR A 562 -31.47 -6.14 10.64
N ASP A 563 -32.74 -5.83 10.88
CA ASP A 563 -33.19 -4.66 11.63
C ASP A 563 -34.58 -4.92 12.19
N ILE A 564 -34.64 -5.74 13.23
CA ILE A 564 -35.91 -6.18 13.79
C ILE A 564 -36.52 -5.08 14.65
N THR A 565 -37.82 -4.89 14.49
CA THR A 565 -38.65 -3.99 15.27
C THR A 565 -39.81 -4.77 15.84
N GLY A 566 -40.35 -4.34 16.96
CA GLY A 566 -41.44 -5.07 17.57
C GLY A 566 -41.93 -4.46 18.87
N SER A 567 -42.94 -5.10 19.42
CA SER A 567 -43.59 -4.75 20.68
C SER A 567 -44.11 -6.01 21.35
N GLY A 568 -44.22 -5.99 22.67
CA GLY A 568 -44.72 -7.10 23.47
C GLY A 568 -43.61 -7.87 24.17
N GLU A 569 -43.99 -8.97 24.78
CA GLU A 569 -43.23 -9.63 25.83
C GLU A 569 -43.15 -11.14 25.59
N TYR A 570 -42.07 -11.71 26.07
CA TYR A 570 -41.82 -13.14 26.20
C TYR A 570 -41.61 -13.40 27.68
N ASN A 571 -42.64 -13.94 28.33
CA ASN A 571 -42.68 -14.15 29.76
C ASN A 571 -42.50 -15.63 30.05
N THR A 572 -41.59 -15.97 30.95
CA THR A 572 -41.30 -17.36 31.31
C THR A 572 -41.29 -17.53 32.80
N ALA A 573 -41.78 -18.67 33.29
CA ALA A 573 -41.74 -19.05 34.69
C ALA A 573 -41.23 -20.49 34.78
N THR A 574 -40.12 -20.69 35.51
CA THR A 574 -39.51 -22.02 35.71
C THR A 574 -39.53 -22.41 37.17
N ILE A 575 -40.17 -23.52 37.51
CA ILE A 575 -40.17 -24.10 38.86
C ILE A 575 -39.25 -25.31 38.86
N LEU A 576 -38.18 -25.26 39.64
CA LEU A 576 -37.32 -26.43 39.88
C LEU A 576 -37.90 -27.29 41.01
N LYS A 577 -38.38 -28.48 40.67
CA LYS A 577 -38.97 -29.38 41.67
C LYS A 577 -37.89 -29.86 42.64
N GLY A 578 -38.17 -29.76 43.93
CA GLY A 578 -37.33 -30.31 45.00
C GLY A 578 -36.23 -29.39 45.54
N LEU A 579 -36.11 -28.15 45.07
CA LEU A 579 -35.08 -27.20 45.54
C LEU A 579 -35.53 -26.22 46.65
N GLY A 580 -36.71 -26.42 47.24
CA GLY A 580 -37.20 -25.64 48.38
C GLY A 580 -37.92 -24.37 47.94
N ASP A 581 -39.21 -24.32 48.31
CA ASP A 581 -40.28 -23.44 47.81
C ASP A 581 -40.45 -23.56 46.28
N ASP A 582 -41.59 -24.08 45.81
CA ASP A 582 -41.99 -24.15 44.39
C ASP A 582 -42.21 -22.74 43.78
N THR A 583 -41.38 -21.77 44.15
CA THR A 583 -41.39 -20.38 43.72
C THR A 583 -40.88 -20.35 42.28
N PRO A 584 -41.70 -19.90 41.31
CA PRO A 584 -41.26 -19.78 39.94
C PRO A 584 -40.11 -18.78 39.80
N ILE A 585 -39.09 -19.15 39.04
CA ILE A 585 -38.08 -18.22 38.52
C ILE A 585 -38.67 -17.59 37.27
N GLU A 586 -39.07 -16.32 37.38
CA GLU A 586 -39.67 -15.56 36.29
C GLU A 586 -38.59 -14.81 35.50
N VAL A 587 -38.66 -14.91 34.17
CA VAL A 587 -37.83 -14.11 33.24
C VAL A 587 -38.75 -13.54 32.17
N ASP A 588 -38.97 -12.24 32.28
CA ASP A 588 -39.73 -11.44 31.33
C ASP A 588 -38.77 -10.63 30.47
N MET A 589 -38.92 -10.71 29.16
CA MET A 589 -38.08 -9.95 28.23
C MET A 589 -38.89 -9.41 27.05
N PRO A 590 -38.48 -8.25 26.49
CA PRO A 590 -39.07 -7.76 25.25
C PRO A 590 -38.96 -8.81 24.16
N LEU A 591 -40.01 -8.97 23.36
CA LEU A 591 -40.03 -9.95 22.27
C LEU A 591 -38.82 -9.81 21.33
N THR A 592 -38.38 -8.57 21.06
CA THR A 592 -37.22 -8.25 20.22
C THR A 592 -35.87 -8.71 20.80
N ALA A 593 -35.79 -9.06 22.08
CA ALA A 593 -34.59 -9.63 22.68
C ALA A 593 -34.42 -11.12 22.34
N VAL A 594 -35.51 -11.82 21.97
CA VAL A 594 -35.49 -13.26 21.60
C VAL A 594 -35.24 -13.44 20.10
N TYR A 595 -35.73 -12.51 19.27
CA TYR A 595 -35.59 -12.55 17.82
C TYR A 595 -34.52 -11.53 17.38
N THR A 596 -33.25 -11.78 17.68
CA THR A 596 -32.16 -10.84 17.36
C THR A 596 -31.58 -11.08 15.95
N ALA A 597 -30.69 -10.18 15.52
CA ALA A 597 -29.94 -10.37 14.27
C ALA A 597 -28.93 -11.54 14.32
N ASP A 598 -28.57 -11.98 15.53
CA ASP A 598 -27.64 -13.10 15.77
C ASP A 598 -28.32 -14.47 15.71
N VAL A 599 -29.66 -14.49 15.73
CA VAL A 599 -30.45 -15.72 15.56
C VAL A 599 -30.63 -16.04 14.08
N VAL A 600 -30.05 -17.14 13.64
CA VAL A 600 -30.31 -17.72 12.32
C VAL A 600 -31.56 -18.58 12.40
N VAL A 601 -32.57 -18.23 11.62
CA VAL A 601 -33.79 -19.03 11.47
C VAL A 601 -33.60 -20.03 10.35
N LYS A 602 -33.57 -21.32 10.69
CA LYS A 602 -33.74 -22.39 9.71
C LYS A 602 -35.21 -22.65 9.48
N TYR A 603 -35.59 -22.95 8.25
CA TYR A 603 -36.96 -23.28 7.90
C TYR A 603 -37.04 -24.56 7.08
N THR A 604 -38.11 -25.32 7.28
CA THR A 604 -38.49 -26.42 6.42
C THR A 604 -39.92 -26.20 5.98
N CYS A 605 -40.16 -26.18 4.68
CA CYS A 605 -41.43 -25.85 4.08
C CYS A 605 -41.80 -26.94 3.07
N SER A 606 -42.99 -27.51 3.18
CA SER A 606 -43.48 -28.51 2.21
C SER A 606 -45.00 -28.48 2.14
N GLY A 607 -45.54 -28.21 0.95
CA GLY A 607 -46.98 -28.05 0.74
C GLY A 607 -47.54 -26.89 1.58
N ASP A 608 -48.42 -27.23 2.50
CA ASP A 608 -49.07 -26.31 3.43
C ASP A 608 -48.40 -26.26 4.81
N LYS A 609 -47.27 -26.93 5.02
CA LYS A 609 -46.56 -26.98 6.31
C LYS A 609 -45.26 -26.17 6.29
N LEU A 610 -45.01 -25.47 7.39
CA LEU A 610 -43.78 -24.74 7.65
C LEU A 610 -43.31 -25.02 9.08
N THR A 611 -42.04 -25.34 9.26
CA THR A 611 -41.38 -25.37 10.56
C THR A 611 -40.24 -24.35 10.54
N LEU A 612 -40.13 -23.54 11.59
CA LEU A 612 -39.07 -22.58 11.82
C LEU A 612 -38.29 -22.98 13.07
N GLU A 613 -36.97 -22.95 13.03
CA GLU A 613 -36.06 -23.18 14.17
C GLU A 613 -35.11 -21.99 14.28
N GLY A 614 -35.11 -21.29 15.42
CA GLY A 614 -34.15 -20.22 15.71
C GLY A 614 -32.90 -20.76 16.37
N LEU A 615 -31.73 -20.47 15.80
CA LEU A 615 -30.44 -20.89 16.34
C LEU A 615 -29.51 -19.70 16.60
N GLU A 616 -28.95 -19.62 17.79
CA GLU A 616 -27.92 -18.65 18.16
C GLU A 616 -26.60 -19.40 18.41
N ASN A 617 -25.54 -19.06 17.68
CA ASN A 617 -24.26 -19.78 17.73
C ASN A 617 -24.39 -21.30 17.51
N GLY A 618 -25.39 -21.71 16.73
CA GLY A 618 -25.70 -23.12 16.45
C GLY A 618 -26.47 -23.84 17.57
N LEU A 619 -26.75 -23.18 18.68
CA LEU A 619 -27.60 -23.69 19.77
C LEU A 619 -29.05 -23.32 19.50
N TYR A 620 -29.95 -24.24 19.79
CA TYR A 620 -31.37 -24.07 19.58
C TYR A 620 -31.98 -23.13 20.62
N VAL A 621 -32.75 -22.14 20.17
CA VAL A 621 -33.41 -21.14 21.03
C VAL A 621 -34.94 -21.33 21.03
N TRP A 622 -35.57 -21.53 19.87
CA TRP A 622 -37.01 -21.70 19.74
C TRP A 622 -37.40 -22.47 18.47
N THR A 623 -38.63 -23.02 18.42
CA THR A 623 -39.26 -23.54 17.19
C THR A 623 -40.72 -23.14 17.13
N TYR A 624 -41.22 -23.00 15.91
CA TYR A 624 -42.63 -22.89 15.62
C TYR A 624 -42.98 -23.76 14.42
N SER A 625 -44.18 -24.35 14.43
CA SER A 625 -44.75 -25.00 13.26
C SER A 625 -46.02 -24.29 12.86
N TYR A 626 -46.19 -24.06 11.57
CA TYR A 626 -47.30 -23.33 10.99
C TYR A 626 -47.91 -24.10 9.82
N THR A 627 -49.16 -23.77 9.52
CA THR A 627 -49.87 -24.18 8.31
C THR A 627 -50.26 -22.97 7.47
N ARG A 628 -50.29 -23.13 6.14
CA ARG A 628 -50.62 -22.02 5.22
C ARG A 628 -52.11 -21.67 5.31
N SER A 629 -52.42 -20.37 5.42
CA SER A 629 -53.82 -19.90 5.46
C SER A 629 -54.43 -19.89 4.04
N GLY A 630 -55.38 -20.79 3.77
CA GLY A 630 -56.43 -20.69 2.74
C GLY A 630 -56.10 -20.06 1.37
N GLY A 631 -55.71 -20.90 0.41
CA GLY A 631 -55.70 -20.64 -1.03
C GLY A 631 -54.99 -21.77 -1.76
N THR A 632 -55.69 -22.50 -2.64
CA THR A 632 -55.16 -23.62 -3.44
C THR A 632 -53.87 -23.25 -4.16
N ALA A 633 -52.94 -24.22 -4.19
CA ALA A 633 -51.61 -24.16 -4.83
C ALA A 633 -51.59 -23.55 -6.24
#